data_AF-A0AAD4S4L1-F1
#
_entry.id   AF-A0AAD4S4L1-F1
#
_cell.length_a   1.000
_cell.length_b   1.000
_cell.length_c   1.000
_cell.angle_alpha   90.00
_cell.angle_beta   90.00
_cell.angle_gamma   90.00
#
_symmetry.space_group_name_H-M   'P 1'
#
loop_
_entity.id
_entity.type
_entity.pdbx_description
1 polymer ?
#
loop_
_entity_poly.entity_id
_entity_poly.type
_entity_poly.pdbx_seq_one_letter_code
_entity_poly.pdbx_strand_id
1 'polypeptide(L)'
;MTSLGTFNDLDPYQVASLASCFVPGDRSNEQIHLRTELGKPLQQLQDSARRIAEIQRECKLEVDVEEYVESTARLYMMDVIYCWSKGC
;
A
#
# COMPACT_ATOMS: atom_id res chain seq x y z
N MET A 1 7.36 1.00 -12.86
CA MET A 1 6.15 0.25 -12.49
C MET A 1 4.94 1.19 -12.44
N THR A 2 4.52 1.75 -13.58
CA THR A 2 3.34 2.66 -13.66
C THR A 2 2.23 2.14 -14.58
N SER A 3 2.31 0.88 -15.03
CA SER A 3 1.36 0.31 -15.98
C SER A 3 0.13 -0.25 -15.26
N LEU A 4 -0.92 0.57 -15.11
CA LEU A 4 -2.37 0.23 -15.14
C LEU A 4 -3.22 1.23 -14.35
N GLY A 5 -3.19 2.53 -14.67
CA GLY A 5 -4.26 3.49 -14.30
C GLY A 5 -4.63 3.63 -12.81
N THR A 6 -3.91 2.99 -11.88
CA THR A 6 -4.25 2.92 -10.45
C THR A 6 -4.39 4.30 -9.84
N PHE A 7 -3.59 5.25 -10.31
CA PHE A 7 -3.57 6.62 -9.83
C PHE A 7 -4.58 7.55 -10.54
N ASN A 8 -5.20 7.12 -11.65
CA ASN A 8 -6.08 8.00 -12.43
C ASN A 8 -7.38 8.33 -11.69
N ASP A 9 -7.84 7.41 -10.83
CA ASP A 9 -9.07 7.56 -10.04
C ASP A 9 -8.80 8.05 -8.60
N LEU A 10 -7.55 8.41 -8.28
CA LEU A 10 -7.15 8.82 -6.93
C LEU A 10 -7.07 10.34 -6.82
N ASP A 11 -7.62 10.87 -5.74
CA ASP A 11 -7.36 12.25 -5.35
C ASP A 11 -5.91 12.42 -4.86
N PRO A 12 -5.36 13.67 -4.84
CA PRO A 12 -3.98 13.89 -4.42
C PRO A 12 -3.64 13.39 -3.01
N TYR A 13 -4.61 13.37 -2.10
CA TYR A 13 -4.44 12.93 -0.72
C TYR A 13 -4.35 11.40 -0.63
N GLN A 14 -5.15 10.69 -1.44
CA GLN A 14 -5.05 9.24 -1.61
C GLN A 14 -3.70 8.85 -2.24
N VAL A 15 -3.21 9.61 -3.21
CA VAL A 15 -1.87 9.38 -3.80
C VAL A 15 -0.77 9.54 -2.76
N ALA A 16 -0.80 10.63 -1.98
CA ALA A 16 0.18 10.87 -0.91
C ALA A 16 0.14 9.75 0.15
N SER A 17 -1.06 9.36 0.57
CA SER A 17 -1.28 8.26 1.50
C SER A 17 -0.71 6.94 0.99
N LEU A 18 -1.00 6.56 -0.26
CA LEU A 18 -0.51 5.32 -0.85
C LEU A 18 1.01 5.31 -1.04
N ALA A 19 1.60 6.45 -1.40
CA ALA A 19 3.05 6.60 -1.54
C ALA A 19 3.79 6.34 -0.22
N SER A 20 3.17 6.61 0.93
CA SER A 20 3.77 6.36 2.25
C SER A 20 4.12 4.89 2.48
N CYS A 21 3.39 3.95 1.87
CA CYS A 21 3.64 2.51 2.00
C CYS A 21 5.05 2.09 1.53
N PHE A 22 5.71 2.90 0.69
CA PHE A 22 7.03 2.60 0.14
C PHE A 22 8.20 3.16 0.96
N VAL A 23 7.96 3.99 1.98
CA VAL A 23 9.01 4.65 2.77
C VAL A 23 9.45 3.76 3.93
N PRO A 24 10.62 3.10 3.95
CA PRO A 24 11.00 2.14 4.99
C PRO A 24 10.71 2.64 6.41
N GLY A 25 10.10 1.80 7.23
CA GLY A 25 9.70 2.15 8.59
C GLY A 25 9.18 0.94 9.36
N ASP A 26 8.98 1.13 10.66
CA ASP A 26 8.55 0.07 11.55
C ASP A 26 7.10 -0.33 11.27
N ARG A 27 6.81 -1.64 11.39
CA ARG A 27 5.44 -2.13 11.42
C ARG A 27 4.83 -1.72 12.76
N SER A 28 3.72 -0.98 12.72
CA SER A 28 2.93 -0.70 13.92
C SER A 28 1.94 -1.86 14.13
N ASN A 29 1.81 -2.32 15.39
CA ASN A 29 0.77 -3.26 15.81
C ASN A 29 -0.53 -2.55 16.22
N GLU A 30 -0.61 -1.23 16.04
CA GLU A 30 -1.83 -0.49 16.34
C GLU A 30 -2.95 -0.89 15.37
N GLN A 31 -4.08 -1.31 15.95
CA GLN A 31 -5.30 -1.54 15.18
C GLN A 31 -5.88 -0.20 14.76
N ILE A 32 -5.99 0.00 13.46
CA ILE A 32 -6.46 1.26 12.88
C ILE A 32 -7.61 0.94 11.97
N HIS A 33 -8.71 1.63 12.20
CA HIS A 33 -9.82 1.66 11.27
C HIS A 33 -9.42 2.53 10.10
N LEU A 34 -8.92 1.87 9.05
CA LEU A 34 -8.60 2.54 7.79
C LEU A 34 -9.85 3.24 7.26
N ARG A 35 -9.68 4.49 6.82
CA ARG A 35 -10.75 5.25 6.16
C ARG A 35 -11.28 4.51 4.94
N THR A 36 -12.58 4.62 4.71
CA THR A 36 -13.23 3.95 3.57
C THR A 36 -12.67 4.42 2.23
N GLU A 37 -12.24 5.68 2.11
CA GLU A 37 -11.64 6.19 0.88
C GLU A 37 -10.27 5.55 0.57
N LEU A 38 -9.60 4.95 1.55
CA LEU A 38 -8.28 4.33 1.40
C LEU A 38 -8.34 2.81 1.15
N GLY A 39 -9.52 2.19 1.32
CA GLY A 39 -9.69 0.74 1.16
C GLY A 39 -9.39 0.25 -0.27
N LYS A 40 -10.02 0.84 -1.28
CA LYS A 40 -9.77 0.48 -2.69
C LYS A 40 -8.32 0.72 -3.12
N PRO A 41 -7.69 1.88 -2.83
CA PRO A 41 -6.27 2.11 -3.12
C PRO A 41 -5.34 1.06 -2.49
N LEU A 42 -5.57 0.72 -1.21
CA LEU A 42 -4.78 -0.29 -0.52
C LEU A 42 -4.94 -1.68 -1.16
N GLN A 43 -6.17 -2.08 -1.49
CA GLN A 43 -6.43 -3.36 -2.13
C GLN A 43 -5.68 -3.47 -3.48
N GLN A 44 -5.72 -2.42 -4.30
CA GLN A 44 -5.01 -2.40 -5.58
C GLN A 44 -3.48 -2.51 -5.42
N LEU A 45 -2.92 -1.91 -4.36
CA LEU A 45 -1.51 -2.07 -4.01
C LEU A 45 -1.20 -3.51 -3.60
N GLN A 46 -2.03 -4.12 -2.75
CA GLN A 46 -1.85 -5.50 -2.30
C GLN A 46 -1.97 -6.51 -3.45
N ASP A 47 -2.93 -6.32 -4.36
CA ASP A 47 -3.08 -7.16 -5.55
C ASP A 47 -1.84 -7.06 -6.46
N SER A 48 -1.30 -5.85 -6.61
CA SER A 48 -0.08 -5.62 -7.39
C SER A 48 1.14 -6.25 -6.71
N ALA A 49 1.27 -6.11 -5.39
CA ALA A 49 2.34 -6.72 -4.60
C ALA A 49 2.30 -8.24 -4.69
N ARG A 50 1.11 -8.84 -4.59
CA ARG A 50 0.88 -10.28 -4.74
C ARG A 50 1.35 -10.77 -6.10
N ARG A 51 0.94 -10.10 -7.18
CA ARG A 51 1.38 -10.44 -8.54
C ARG A 51 2.90 -10.39 -8.69
N ILE A 52 3.55 -9.38 -8.09
CA ILE A 52 5.01 -9.27 -8.11
C ILE A 52 5.65 -10.46 -7.36
N ALA A 53 5.19 -10.78 -6.16
CA ALA A 53 5.72 -11.88 -5.36
C ALA A 53 5.51 -13.25 -6.02
N GLU A 54 4.35 -13.46 -6.68
CA GLU A 54 4.08 -14.67 -7.45
C GLU A 54 5.07 -14.84 -8.62
N ILE A 55 5.35 -13.76 -9.36
CA ILE A 55 6.35 -13.77 -10.44
C ILE A 55 7.75 -14.03 -9.87
N GLN A 56 8.11 -13.41 -8.74
CA GLN A 56 9.39 -13.67 -8.07
C GLN A 56 9.55 -15.15 -7.71
N ARG A 57 8.49 -15.77 -7.18
CA ARG A 57 8.45 -17.20 -6.85
C ARG A 57 8.57 -18.08 -8.10
N GLU A 58 7.91 -17.74 -9.20
CA GLU A 58 8.05 -18.42 -10.50
C GLU A 58 9.49 -18.33 -11.04
N CYS A 59 10.17 -17.21 -10.79
CA CYS A 59 11.59 -17.01 -11.08
C CYS A 59 12.53 -17.70 -10.08
N LYS A 60 12.00 -18.53 -9.16
CA LYS A 60 12.75 -19.28 -8.14
C LYS A 60 13.47 -18.40 -7.11
N LEU A 61 12.98 -17.18 -6.89
CA LEU A 61 13.41 -16.37 -5.75
C LEU A 61 12.71 -16.89 -4.48
N GLU A 62 13.44 -16.93 -3.38
CA GLU A 62 12.88 -17.27 -2.08
C GLU A 62 12.08 -16.06 -1.55
N VAL A 63 10.76 -16.13 -1.68
CA VAL A 63 9.83 -15.09 -1.24
C VAL A 63 8.59 -15.75 -0.64
N ASP A 64 8.17 -15.27 0.53
CA ASP A 64 6.84 -15.55 1.06
C ASP A 64 5.86 -14.51 0.51
N VAL A 65 4.86 -14.97 -0.24
CA VAL A 65 3.89 -14.09 -0.91
C VAL A 65 3.05 -13.30 0.09
N GLU A 66 2.63 -13.93 1.19
CA GLU A 66 1.80 -13.27 2.19
C GLU A 66 2.62 -12.26 2.97
N GLU A 67 3.84 -12.62 3.40
CA GLU A 67 4.74 -11.69 4.08
C GLU A 67 5.08 -10.48 3.20
N TYR A 68 5.31 -10.70 1.90
CA TYR A 68 5.57 -9.63 0.94
C TYR A 68 4.37 -8.67 0.82
N VAL A 69 3.14 -9.20 0.70
CA VAL A 69 1.91 -8.40 0.63
C VAL A 69 1.69 -7.63 1.94
N GLU A 70 1.82 -8.30 3.09
CA GLU A 70 1.68 -7.67 4.41
C GLU A 70 2.70 -6.56 4.64
N SER A 71 3.92 -6.68 4.10
CA SER A 71 4.96 -5.65 4.22
C SER A 71 4.55 -4.30 3.59
N THR A 72 3.62 -4.33 2.63
CA THR A 72 3.08 -3.12 1.97
C THR A 72 1.93 -2.46 2.76
N ALA A 73 1.33 -3.17 3.72
CA ALA A 73 0.15 -2.73 4.44
C ALA A 73 0.52 -1.90 5.67
N ARG A 74 0.69 -0.59 5.47
CA ARG A 74 1.03 0.36 6.55
C ARG A 74 -0.13 1.27 6.89
N LEU A 75 -1.20 0.67 7.41
CA LEU A 75 -2.48 1.32 7.66
C LEU A 75 -2.36 2.62 8.48
N TYR A 76 -1.51 2.62 9.50
CA TYR A 76 -1.25 3.81 10.33
C TYR A 76 -0.74 4.98 9.52
N MET A 77 0.32 4.74 8.77
CA MET A 77 0.97 5.81 8.04
C MET A 77 0.09 6.31 6.89
N MET A 78 -0.67 5.41 6.26
CA MET A 78 -1.68 5.80 5.27
C MET A 78 -2.71 6.78 5.85
N ASP A 79 -3.25 6.51 7.05
CA ASP A 79 -4.24 7.38 7.69
C ASP A 79 -3.65 8.74 8.10
N VAL A 80 -2.48 8.72 8.72
CA VAL A 80 -1.76 9.92 9.17
C VAL A 80 -1.43 10.83 7.98
N ILE A 81 -0.87 10.29 6.91
CA ILE A 81 -0.50 11.06 5.72
C ILE A 81 -1.74 11.59 4.99
N TYR A 82 -2.84 10.84 4.98
CA TYR A 82 -4.10 11.32 4.41
C TYR A 82 -4.64 12.55 5.15
N CYS A 83 -4.63 12.54 6.49
CA CYS A 83 -5.04 13.71 7.27
C CYS A 83 -4.07 14.88 7.05
N TRP A 84 -2.78 14.64 7.23
CA TRP A 84 -1.75 15.67 7.09
C TRP A 84 -1.79 16.37 5.73
N SER A 85 -1.94 15.60 4.65
CA SER A 85 -2.00 16.18 3.29
C SER A 85 -3.25 17.05 3.06
N LYS A 86 -4.31 16.90 3.86
CA LYS A 86 -5.51 17.75 3.83
C LYS A 86 -5.41 19.02 4.68
N GLY A 87 -4.30 19.24 5.37
CA GLY A 87 -4.12 20.38 6.27
C GLY A 87 -4.72 20.17 7.66
N CYS A 88 -4.88 18.90 8.07
CA CYS A 88 -4.61 18.58 9.46
C CYS A 88 -3.14 18.93 9.78
#